data_AF-A0A7V8IIG7-F1
#
_entry.id   AF-A0A7V8IIG7-F1
#
_cell.length_a   1.000
_cell.length_b   1.000
_cell.length_c   1.000
_cell.angle_alpha   90.00
_cell.angle_beta   90.00
_cell.angle_gamma   90.00
#
_symmetry.space_group_name_H-M   'P 1'
#
loop_
_entity.id
_entity.type
_entity.pdbx_description
1 polymer ?
#
loop_
_entity_poly.entity_id
_entity_poly.type
_entity_poly.pdbx_seq_one_letter_code
_entity_poly.pdbx_strand_id
1 'polypeptide(L)'
;MEETQAFENRVLEALNSGKTVRDFMLRAVDLLAEAVSILMLQVFRKDDYAVKYAVEPLMTGTGPLGDLSVRLKLIYGLGMISRKEYEDAELLMALGEELTHDDRDYRFTDDEILGPIGELHCVAALPAEPALPPGADAADPLLVNMHQQRYQQMVRSTLVLSLTTLIAKISLKKAF
;
A
#
# COMPACT_ATOMS: atom_id res chain seq x y z
N MET A 1 -8.59 20.23 6.52
CA MET A 1 -7.27 19.88 7.11
C MET A 1 -7.42 18.79 8.14
N GLU A 2 -8.36 18.90 9.09
CA GLU A 2 -8.60 17.87 10.12
C GLU A 2 -9.03 16.50 9.53
N GLU A 3 -9.99 16.45 8.60
CA GLU A 3 -10.43 15.18 7.98
C GLU A 3 -9.33 14.48 7.17
N THR A 4 -8.50 15.27 6.48
CA THR A 4 -7.33 14.79 5.73
C THR A 4 -6.31 14.12 6.64
N GLN A 5 -5.96 14.78 7.74
CA GLN A 5 -5.03 14.24 8.74
C GLN A 5 -5.63 13.03 9.46
N ALA A 6 -6.95 13.02 9.70
CA ALA A 6 -7.62 11.87 10.28
C ALA A 6 -7.54 10.63 9.37
N PHE A 7 -7.68 10.79 8.05
CA PHE A 7 -7.53 9.67 7.11
C PHE A 7 -6.09 9.14 7.09
N GLU A 8 -5.09 10.02 6.99
CA GLU A 8 -3.68 9.63 7.00
C GLU A 8 -3.29 8.90 8.29
N ASN A 9 -3.71 9.41 9.45
CA ASN A 9 -3.48 8.77 10.75
C ASN A 9 -4.14 7.38 10.81
N ARG A 10 -5.37 7.25 10.31
CA ARG A 10 -6.08 5.96 10.23
C ARG A 10 -5.34 4.96 9.34
N VAL A 11 -4.80 5.42 8.20
CA VAL A 11 -3.98 4.57 7.31
C VAL A 11 -2.72 4.10 8.04
N LEU A 12 -2.01 5.02 8.71
CA LEU A 12 -0.81 4.71 9.49
C LEU A 12 -1.08 3.70 10.61
N GLU A 13 -2.15 3.90 11.39
CA GLU A 13 -2.56 2.99 12.47
C GLU A 13 -2.95 1.61 11.92
N ALA A 14 -3.72 1.59 10.83
CA ALA A 14 -4.14 0.35 10.19
C ALA A 14 -2.95 -0.46 9.66
N LEU A 15 -1.99 0.18 8.98
CA LEU A 15 -0.78 -0.48 8.48
C LEU A 15 0.12 -0.97 9.63
N ASN A 16 0.25 -0.17 10.70
CA ASN A 16 1.03 -0.58 11.87
C ASN A 16 0.41 -1.75 12.66
N SER A 17 -0.89 -2.03 12.48
CA SER A 17 -1.57 -3.14 13.17
C SER A 17 -1.29 -4.52 12.57
N GLY A 18 -0.91 -4.61 11.28
CA GLY A 18 -0.66 -5.89 10.60
C GLY A 18 0.57 -6.58 11.19
N LYS A 19 0.50 -7.87 11.55
CA LYS A 19 1.60 -8.55 12.25
C LYS A 19 2.54 -9.31 11.31
N THR A 20 1.96 -9.87 10.26
CA THR A 20 2.67 -10.62 9.21
C THR A 20 2.84 -9.77 7.95
N VAL A 21 3.72 -10.20 7.03
CA VAL A 21 3.83 -9.55 5.71
C VAL A 21 2.50 -9.64 4.97
N ARG A 22 1.85 -10.81 4.97
CA ARG A 22 0.54 -11.03 4.35
C ARG A 22 -0.51 -10.05 4.87
N ASP A 23 -0.72 -9.99 6.17
CA ASP A 23 -1.71 -9.08 6.77
C ASP A 23 -1.41 -7.62 6.40
N PHE A 24 -0.13 -7.25 6.42
CA PHE A 24 0.31 -5.90 6.08
C PHE A 24 0.01 -5.55 4.61
N MET A 25 0.36 -6.43 3.67
CA MET A 25 0.16 -6.18 2.23
C MET A 25 -1.32 -6.18 1.86
N LEU A 26 -2.10 -7.14 2.35
CA LEU A 26 -3.55 -7.15 2.12
C LEU A 26 -4.22 -5.91 2.69
N ARG A 27 -3.81 -5.48 3.89
CA ARG A 27 -4.31 -4.25 4.49
C ARG A 27 -3.94 -3.01 3.68
N ALA A 28 -2.75 -2.97 3.10
CA ALA A 28 -2.35 -1.89 2.20
C ALA A 28 -3.20 -1.84 0.93
N VAL A 29 -3.52 -3.00 0.33
CA VAL A 29 -4.42 -3.11 -0.83
C VAL A 29 -5.84 -2.63 -0.48
N ASP A 30 -6.37 -3.01 0.68
CA ASP A 30 -7.69 -2.54 1.14
C ASP A 30 -7.74 -1.01 1.27
N LEU A 31 -6.72 -0.42 1.90
CA LEU A 31 -6.62 1.02 2.11
C LEU A 31 -6.41 1.78 0.79
N LEU A 32 -5.65 1.19 -0.15
CA LEU A 32 -5.52 1.70 -1.51
C LEU A 32 -6.88 1.67 -2.24
N ALA A 33 -7.64 0.57 -2.12
CA ALA A 33 -9.00 0.48 -2.67
C ALA A 33 -9.91 1.58 -2.12
N GLU A 34 -9.83 1.85 -0.82
CA GLU A 34 -10.60 2.93 -0.19
C GLU A 34 -10.18 4.31 -0.73
N ALA A 35 -8.88 4.59 -0.82
CA ALA A 35 -8.37 5.85 -1.37
C ALA A 35 -8.79 6.06 -2.84
N VAL A 36 -8.72 5.02 -3.66
CA VAL A 36 -9.20 5.04 -5.05
C VAL A 36 -10.72 5.27 -5.11
N SER A 37 -11.48 4.65 -4.21
CA SER A 37 -12.93 4.84 -4.12
C SER A 37 -13.29 6.29 -3.78
N ILE A 38 -12.58 6.90 -2.84
CA ILE A 38 -12.74 8.32 -2.48
C ILE A 38 -12.48 9.20 -3.69
N LEU A 39 -11.39 8.96 -4.42
CA LEU A 39 -11.05 9.73 -5.62
C LEU A 39 -12.11 9.54 -6.73
N MET A 40 -12.56 8.31 -6.96
CA MET A 40 -13.60 7.99 -7.95
C MET A 40 -14.92 8.71 -7.65
N LEU A 41 -15.34 8.75 -6.39
CA LEU A 41 -16.55 9.49 -6.01
C LEU A 41 -16.40 10.99 -6.31
N GLN A 42 -15.20 11.57 -6.18
CA GLN A 42 -14.99 12.96 -6.57
C GLN A 42 -15.13 13.19 -8.07
N VAL A 43 -14.73 12.22 -8.92
CA VAL A 43 -14.86 12.31 -10.39
C VAL A 43 -16.33 12.40 -10.82
N PHE A 44 -17.22 11.69 -10.14
CA PHE A 44 -18.63 11.59 -10.55
C PHE A 44 -19.59 12.52 -9.79
N ARG A 45 -19.10 13.37 -8.88
CA ARG A 45 -19.92 14.31 -8.08
C ARG A 45 -20.45 15.47 -8.92
N LYS A 46 -21.52 15.23 -9.67
CA LYS A 46 -22.26 16.33 -10.34
C LYS A 46 -23.72 16.47 -9.87
N ASP A 47 -24.38 15.41 -9.37
CA ASP A 47 -25.76 15.45 -8.82
C ASP A 47 -26.06 14.19 -7.98
N ASP A 48 -26.69 14.31 -6.80
CA ASP A 48 -27.09 13.17 -5.93
C ASP A 48 -27.99 12.16 -6.67
N TYR A 49 -28.84 12.63 -7.59
CA TYR A 49 -29.68 11.76 -8.42
C TYR A 49 -28.83 10.96 -9.42
N ALA A 50 -27.86 11.61 -10.07
CA ALA A 50 -26.95 10.94 -10.98
C ALA A 50 -26.05 9.93 -10.24
N VAL A 51 -25.61 10.25 -9.02
CA VAL A 51 -24.83 9.34 -8.19
C VAL A 51 -25.62 8.07 -7.91
N LYS A 52 -26.85 8.19 -7.40
CA LYS A 52 -27.69 7.06 -7.04
C LYS A 52 -28.05 6.16 -8.23
N TYR A 53 -28.39 6.74 -9.38
CA TYR A 53 -28.96 5.97 -10.50
C TYR A 53 -27.96 5.63 -11.62
N ALA A 54 -26.83 6.34 -11.72
CA ALA A 54 -25.82 6.06 -12.73
C ALA A 54 -24.47 5.65 -12.13
N VAL A 55 -24.02 6.24 -11.02
CA VAL A 55 -22.67 6.00 -10.49
C VAL A 55 -22.60 4.78 -9.59
N GLU A 56 -23.50 4.66 -8.62
CA GLU A 56 -23.55 3.51 -7.70
C GLU A 56 -23.64 2.16 -8.43
N PRO A 57 -24.49 1.99 -9.47
CA PRO A 57 -24.55 0.74 -10.23
C PRO A 57 -23.26 0.44 -11.00
N LEU A 58 -22.48 1.45 -11.40
CA LEU A 58 -21.19 1.22 -12.05
C LEU A 58 -20.14 0.74 -11.06
N MET A 59 -20.21 1.22 -9.81
CA MET A 59 -19.20 1.01 -8.77
C MET A 59 -19.42 -0.23 -7.90
N THR A 60 -20.60 -0.84 -7.91
CA THR A 60 -20.97 -1.91 -6.97
C THR A 60 -21.18 -3.26 -7.66
N GLY A 61 -20.87 -4.35 -6.96
CA GLY A 61 -21.15 -5.71 -7.40
C GLY A 61 -20.53 -6.06 -8.76
N THR A 62 -21.38 -6.37 -9.74
CA THR A 62 -21.02 -6.71 -11.13
C THR A 62 -20.90 -5.49 -12.05
N GLY A 63 -20.96 -4.27 -11.49
CA GLY A 63 -20.75 -3.04 -12.24
C GLY A 63 -19.37 -3.02 -12.89
N PRO A 64 -19.23 -2.39 -14.09
CA PRO A 64 -17.97 -2.39 -14.85
C PRO A 64 -16.79 -1.74 -14.11
N LEU A 65 -17.06 -0.97 -13.05
CA LEU A 65 -16.05 -0.31 -12.24
C LEU A 65 -16.00 -0.87 -10.81
N GLY A 66 -16.58 -2.05 -10.54
CA GLY A 66 -16.47 -2.71 -9.23
C GLY A 66 -15.04 -3.17 -8.92
N ASP A 67 -14.30 -3.57 -9.96
CA ASP A 67 -12.92 -4.05 -9.85
C ASP A 67 -11.93 -2.90 -9.57
N LEU A 68 -11.01 -3.10 -8.62
CA LEU A 68 -9.99 -2.11 -8.25
C LEU A 68 -9.03 -1.80 -9.40
N SER A 69 -8.56 -2.80 -10.15
CA SER A 69 -7.66 -2.62 -11.30
C SER A 69 -8.34 -1.78 -12.38
N VAL A 70 -9.64 -2.01 -12.63
CA VAL A 70 -10.38 -1.20 -13.60
C VAL A 70 -10.50 0.26 -13.13
N ARG A 71 -10.78 0.48 -11.85
CA ARG A 71 -10.82 1.83 -11.28
C ARG A 71 -9.48 2.55 -11.34
N LEU A 72 -8.37 1.85 -11.05
CA LEU A 72 -7.01 2.38 -11.16
C LEU A 72 -6.70 2.81 -12.60
N LYS A 73 -6.98 1.95 -13.59
CA LYS A 73 -6.81 2.26 -15.01
C LYS A 73 -7.61 3.47 -15.43
N LEU A 74 -8.84 3.61 -14.93
CA LEU A 74 -9.68 4.77 -15.23
C LEU A 74 -9.12 6.07 -14.64
N ILE A 75 -8.79 6.11 -13.34
CA ILE A 75 -8.23 7.34 -12.73
C ILE A 75 -6.86 7.70 -13.32
N TYR A 76 -6.07 6.72 -13.75
CA TYR A 76 -4.85 6.94 -14.50
C TYR A 76 -5.12 7.51 -15.89
N GLY A 77 -6.04 6.91 -16.66
CA GLY A 77 -6.43 7.37 -17.99
C GLY A 77 -7.05 8.77 -18.00
N LEU A 78 -7.71 9.16 -16.91
CA LEU A 78 -8.22 10.52 -16.69
C LEU A 78 -7.13 11.52 -16.23
N GLY A 79 -5.90 11.08 -16.02
CA GLY A 79 -4.77 11.92 -15.60
C GLY A 79 -4.77 12.33 -14.13
N MET A 80 -5.57 11.66 -13.28
CA MET A 80 -5.66 11.99 -11.85
C MET A 80 -4.43 11.50 -11.08
N ILE A 81 -3.96 10.29 -11.40
CA ILE A 81 -2.74 9.72 -10.82
C ILE A 81 -1.61 9.71 -11.85
N SER A 82 -0.39 9.86 -11.37
CA SER A 82 0.81 9.76 -12.18
C SER A 82 1.13 8.31 -12.54
N ARG A 83 1.98 8.11 -13.55
CA ARG A 83 2.48 6.79 -13.93
C ARG A 83 3.11 6.03 -12.75
N LYS A 84 3.93 6.70 -11.93
CA LYS A 84 4.58 6.10 -10.76
C LYS A 84 3.58 5.61 -9.72
N GLU A 85 2.56 6.43 -9.43
CA GLU A 85 1.49 6.05 -8.49
C GLU A 85 0.66 4.88 -9.03
N TYR A 86 0.44 4.81 -10.34
CA TYR A 86 -0.25 3.70 -10.99
C TYR A 86 0.59 2.40 -10.95
N GLU A 87 1.88 2.47 -11.29
CA GLU A 87 2.80 1.32 -11.26
C GLU A 87 2.95 0.78 -9.83
N ASP A 88 3.10 1.65 -8.82
CA ASP A 88 3.16 1.24 -7.42
C ASP A 88 1.86 0.54 -6.97
N ALA A 89 0.71 1.06 -7.38
CA ALA A 89 -0.60 0.49 -7.06
C ALA A 89 -0.78 -0.91 -7.67
N GLU A 90 -0.42 -1.09 -8.95
CA GLU A 90 -0.48 -2.39 -9.62
C GLU A 90 0.49 -3.39 -8.98
N LEU A 91 1.70 -2.97 -8.61
CA LEU A 91 2.67 -3.85 -7.95
C LEU A 91 2.18 -4.29 -6.56
N LEU A 92 1.58 -3.39 -5.78
CA LEU A 92 0.97 -3.73 -4.49
C LEU A 92 -0.18 -4.72 -4.64
N MET A 93 -1.03 -4.54 -5.64
CA MET A 93 -2.12 -5.47 -5.94
C MET A 93 -1.60 -6.84 -6.35
N ALA A 94 -0.61 -6.89 -7.24
CA ALA A 94 -0.01 -8.15 -7.68
C ALA A 94 0.63 -8.91 -6.51
N LEU A 95 1.36 -8.21 -5.65
CA LEU A 95 1.97 -8.81 -4.46
C LEU A 95 0.91 -9.26 -3.43
N GLY A 96 -0.16 -8.50 -3.23
CA GLY A 96 -1.28 -8.89 -2.38
C GLY A 96 -2.02 -10.14 -2.90
N GLU A 97 -2.23 -10.23 -4.21
CA GLU A 97 -2.86 -11.39 -4.86
C GLU A 97 -2.00 -12.65 -4.73
N GLU A 98 -0.69 -12.54 -4.98
CA GLU A 98 0.24 -13.67 -4.82
C GLU A 98 0.29 -14.14 -3.37
N LEU A 99 0.40 -13.21 -2.42
CA LEU A 99 0.34 -13.50 -0.99
C LEU A 99 -1.02 -14.00 -0.51
N THR A 100 -2.08 -13.94 -1.32
CA THR A 100 -3.37 -14.57 -0.98
C THR A 100 -3.35 -16.06 -1.32
N HIS A 101 -2.61 -16.46 -2.36
CA HIS A 101 -2.57 -17.82 -2.88
C HIS A 101 -1.38 -18.65 -2.37
N ASP A 102 -0.32 -18.01 -1.92
CA ASP A 102 0.84 -18.68 -1.31
C ASP A 102 0.59 -18.92 0.19
N ASP A 103 0.82 -20.13 0.70
CA ASP A 103 0.67 -20.49 2.12
C ASP A 103 1.93 -20.23 2.97
N ARG A 104 3.03 -19.75 2.37
CA ARG A 104 4.29 -19.49 3.08
C ARG A 104 4.19 -18.27 4.01
N ASP A 105 4.91 -18.37 5.12
CA ASP A 105 5.11 -17.26 6.06
C ASP A 105 6.40 -16.51 5.75
N TYR A 106 6.24 -15.35 5.12
CA TYR A 106 7.35 -14.46 4.77
C TYR A 106 7.68 -13.47 5.88
N ARG A 107 8.95 -13.07 5.93
CA ARG A 107 9.47 -11.91 6.67
C ARG A 107 9.68 -10.75 5.71
N PHE A 108 9.64 -9.52 6.24
CA PHE A 108 9.90 -8.32 5.43
C PHE A 108 11.32 -8.26 4.85
N THR A 109 12.23 -9.08 5.37
CA THR A 109 13.64 -9.15 4.95
C THR A 109 13.91 -10.29 3.98
N ASP A 110 12.91 -11.09 3.63
CA ASP A 110 13.06 -12.18 2.66
C ASP A 110 13.16 -11.58 1.25
N ASP A 111 13.98 -12.16 0.38
CA ASP A 111 14.26 -11.61 -0.95
C ASP A 111 13.02 -11.55 -1.83
N GLU A 112 12.10 -12.51 -1.67
CA GLU A 112 10.79 -12.55 -2.34
C GLU A 112 9.92 -11.34 -2.01
N ILE A 113 10.17 -10.70 -0.86
CA ILE A 113 9.45 -9.52 -0.40
C ILE A 113 10.25 -8.25 -0.68
N LEU A 114 11.56 -8.26 -0.38
CA LEU A 114 12.45 -7.12 -0.60
C LEU A 114 12.58 -6.75 -2.08
N GLY A 115 12.64 -7.73 -2.98
CA GLY A 115 12.76 -7.51 -4.42
C GLY A 115 11.62 -6.63 -4.95
N PRO A 116 10.36 -7.09 -4.88
CA PRO A 116 9.21 -6.29 -5.31
C PRO A 116 9.09 -4.94 -4.59
N ILE A 117 9.34 -4.89 -3.28
CA ILE A 117 9.24 -3.62 -2.54
C ILE A 117 10.31 -2.62 -2.97
N GLY A 118 11.49 -3.09 -3.37
CA GLY A 118 12.56 -2.25 -3.92
C GLY A 118 12.22 -1.62 -5.27
N GLU A 119 11.24 -2.16 -6.00
CA GLU A 119 10.75 -1.60 -7.26
C GLU A 119 9.69 -0.50 -7.06
N LEU A 120 9.13 -0.36 -5.84
CA LEU A 120 8.16 0.68 -5.54
C LEU A 120 8.80 2.07 -5.59
N HIS A 121 8.24 2.95 -6.40
CA HIS A 121 8.70 4.34 -6.54
C HIS A 121 8.48 5.17 -5.28
N CYS A 122 7.47 4.83 -4.47
CA CYS A 122 7.20 5.46 -3.18
C CYS A 122 8.21 5.08 -2.09
N VAL A 123 9.01 4.02 -2.31
CA VAL A 123 10.12 3.65 -1.43
C VAL A 123 11.39 4.34 -1.94
N ALA A 124 11.72 5.48 -1.33
CA ALA A 124 12.86 6.29 -1.78
C ALA A 124 14.20 5.56 -1.65
N ALA A 125 14.37 4.81 -0.56
CA ALA A 125 15.54 3.97 -0.32
C ALA A 125 15.16 2.86 0.67
N LEU A 126 15.51 1.62 0.34
CA LEU A 126 15.47 0.54 1.31
C LEU A 126 16.56 0.75 2.38
N PRO A 127 16.25 0.46 3.66
CA PRO A 127 17.26 0.53 4.70
C PRO A 127 18.39 -0.45 4.39
N ALA A 128 19.64 -0.03 4.60
CA ALA A 128 20.76 -0.95 4.57
C ALA A 128 20.64 -1.93 5.74
N GLU A 129 21.08 -3.18 5.52
CA GLU A 129 21.22 -4.14 6.61
C GLU A 129 22.12 -3.52 7.70
N PRO A 130 21.73 -3.57 8.99
CA PRO A 130 22.54 -3.00 10.05
C PRO A 130 23.94 -3.62 10.05
N ALA A 131 24.96 -2.90 10.50
CA ALA A 131 26.27 -3.52 10.70
C ALA A 131 26.27 -4.32 12.00
N LEU A 132 26.96 -5.46 12.02
CA LEU A 132 27.30 -6.13 13.27
C LEU A 132 28.32 -5.28 14.05
N PRO A 133 28.25 -5.25 15.39
CA PRO A 133 29.25 -4.56 16.20
C PRO A 133 30.65 -5.11 15.93
N PRO A 134 31.70 -4.25 15.92
CA PRO A 134 33.07 -4.72 15.76
C PRO A 134 33.43 -5.68 16.90
N GLY A 135 33.92 -6.88 16.56
CA GLY A 135 34.24 -7.93 17.52
C GLY A 135 33.04 -8.78 17.97
N ALA A 136 31.86 -8.59 17.39
CA ALA A 136 30.72 -9.48 17.61
C ALA A 136 30.99 -10.86 16.99
N ASP A 137 30.60 -11.91 17.72
CA ASP A 137 30.56 -13.26 17.18
C ASP A 137 29.33 -13.41 16.28
N ALA A 138 29.56 -13.53 14.97
CA ALA A 138 28.50 -13.71 13.98
C ALA A 138 27.77 -15.05 14.11
N ALA A 139 28.32 -16.00 14.87
CA ALA A 139 27.69 -17.28 15.17
C ALA A 139 26.80 -17.23 16.43
N ASP A 140 26.82 -16.13 17.22
CA ASP A 140 25.98 -16.00 18.42
C ASP A 140 24.50 -15.92 18.03
N PRO A 141 23.67 -16.93 18.38
CA PRO A 141 22.26 -16.96 18.00
C PRO A 141 21.45 -15.77 18.53
N LEU A 142 21.81 -15.22 19.69
CA LEU A 142 21.11 -14.06 20.27
C LEU A 142 21.40 -12.80 19.47
N LEU A 143 22.66 -12.56 19.12
CA LEU A 143 23.05 -11.41 18.29
C LEU A 143 22.42 -11.49 16.90
N VAL A 144 22.43 -12.68 16.27
CA VAL A 144 21.78 -12.91 14.97
C VAL A 144 20.28 -12.61 15.05
N ASN A 145 19.59 -13.08 16.09
CA ASN A 145 18.16 -12.83 16.23
C ASN A 145 17.84 -11.34 16.42
N MET A 146 18.57 -10.64 17.29
CA MET A 146 18.41 -9.20 17.49
C MET A 146 18.69 -8.41 16.22
N HIS A 147 19.66 -8.84 15.43
CA HIS A 147 20.01 -8.23 14.16
C HIS A 147 18.87 -8.34 13.14
N GLN A 148 18.36 -9.56 12.95
CA GLN A 148 17.23 -9.83 12.06
C GLN A 148 15.99 -9.04 12.47
N GLN A 149 15.65 -9.02 13.76
CA GLN A 149 14.50 -8.26 14.26
C GLN A 149 14.64 -6.76 13.99
N ARG A 150 15.84 -6.20 14.21
CA ARG A 150 16.09 -4.78 13.93
C ARG A 150 15.94 -4.47 12.45
N TYR A 151 16.53 -5.29 11.58
CA TYR A 151 16.44 -5.06 10.14
C TYR A 151 14.99 -5.17 9.66
N GLN A 152 14.25 -6.18 10.12
CA GLN A 152 12.83 -6.35 9.82
C GLN A 152 11.98 -5.15 10.29
N GLN A 153 12.26 -4.58 11.47
CA GLN A 153 11.58 -3.38 11.94
C GLN A 153 11.90 -2.16 11.06
N MET A 154 13.15 -1.97 10.63
CA MET A 154 13.54 -0.86 9.76
C MET A 154 12.83 -0.93 8.40
N VAL A 155 12.79 -2.12 7.78
CA VAL A 155 12.09 -2.33 6.50
C VAL A 155 10.60 -2.06 6.67
N ARG A 156 9.98 -2.64 7.70
CA ARG A 156 8.56 -2.44 8.01
C ARG A 156 8.22 -0.96 8.23
N SER A 157 9.01 -0.22 9.02
CA SER A 157 8.78 1.21 9.25
C SER A 157 8.89 2.03 7.97
N THR A 158 9.85 1.69 7.11
CA THR A 158 10.01 2.35 5.79
C THR A 158 8.75 2.13 4.95
N LEU A 159 8.26 0.89 4.89
CA LEU A 159 7.03 0.55 4.17
C LEU A 159 5.80 1.26 4.71
N VAL A 160 5.61 1.28 6.02
CA VAL A 160 4.48 1.99 6.65
C VAL A 160 4.47 3.45 6.19
N LEU A 161 5.61 4.14 6.28
CA LEU A 161 5.70 5.56 5.90
C LEU A 161 5.46 5.77 4.40
N SER A 162 6.10 4.97 3.55
CA SER A 162 5.97 5.06 2.09
C SER A 162 4.54 4.81 1.62
N LEU A 163 3.90 3.75 2.13
CA LEU A 163 2.55 3.38 1.73
C LEU A 163 1.50 4.32 2.34
N THR A 164 1.66 4.77 3.58
CA THR A 164 0.81 5.82 4.15
C THR A 164 0.85 7.06 3.27
N THR A 165 2.05 7.50 2.87
CA THR A 165 2.22 8.68 2.00
C THR A 165 1.53 8.48 0.65
N LEU A 166 1.74 7.33 -0.01
CA LEU A 166 1.12 7.01 -1.30
C LEU A 166 -0.41 7.03 -1.20
N ILE A 167 -0.97 6.30 -0.25
CA ILE A 167 -2.42 6.10 -0.09
C ILE A 167 -3.10 7.42 0.30
N ALA A 168 -2.54 8.17 1.26
CA ALA A 168 -3.05 9.48 1.63
C ALA A 168 -2.98 10.46 0.45
N LYS A 169 -1.89 10.46 -0.32
CA LYS A 169 -1.78 11.32 -1.50
C LYS A 169 -2.85 11.02 -2.54
N ILE A 170 -3.17 9.75 -2.79
CA ILE A 170 -4.22 9.34 -3.73
C ILE A 170 -5.60 9.83 -3.25
N SER A 171 -5.94 9.66 -1.97
CA SER A 171 -7.26 10.06 -1.45
C SER A 171 -7.49 11.58 -1.44
N LEU A 172 -6.41 12.36 -1.39
CA LEU A 172 -6.45 13.83 -1.34
C LEU A 172 -6.44 14.50 -2.71
N LYS A 173 -6.25 13.75 -3.79
CA LYS A 173 -6.34 14.32 -5.13
C LYS A 173 -7.74 14.84 -5.39
N LYS A 174 -7.82 15.98 -6.07
CA LYS A 174 -9.08 16.57 -6.50
C LYS A 174 -9.32 16.22 -7.96
N ALA A 175 -10.53 15.75 -8.25
CA ALA A 175 -11.02 15.72 -9.62
C ALA A 175 -11.22 17.16 -10.14
N PHE A 176 -11.05 17.35 -11.46
CA PHE A 176 -11.10 18.64 -12.16
C PHE A 176 -12.30 19.53 -11.79
#